data_AF-A0A965RYK3-F1
#
_entry.id   AF-A0A965RYK3-F1
#
_cell.length_a   1.000
_cell.length_b   1.000
_cell.length_c   1.000
_cell.angle_alpha   90.00
_cell.angle_beta   90.00
_cell.angle_gamma   90.00
#
_symmetry.space_group_name_H-M   'P 1'
#
loop_
_entity.id
_entity.type
_entity.pdbx_description
1 polymer ?
#
loop_
_entity_poly.entity_id
_entity_poly.type
_entity_poly.pdbx_seq_one_letter_code
_entity_poly.pdbx_strand_id
1 'polypeptide(L)'
;MGALAINFSFQEKPSDVVIPISWFNNLKGNFSFAQEWSFAENVGLNDAQQIACINNCGKQIEAMTDRNGLIKSDSLDAYYKIVDSTRHYHTIQSRCTIDGWKPTNFIKIRKYGDFAIEGHTTTDSTSKCSLCFRISNNQLTAWAYQKQEGRSTKIIRVNGGKIFLDELAFSKGIFKATFSFTFDKEVNSFKALFWSGKIYARIES
;
A
#
# COMPACT_ATOMS: atom_id res chain seq x y z
N MET A 1 4.24 -16.20 -13.26
CA MET A 1 4.36 -16.47 -11.82
C MET A 1 3.29 -15.65 -11.13
N GLY A 2 2.34 -16.31 -10.47
CA GLY A 2 1.20 -15.65 -9.86
C GLY A 2 1.66 -14.69 -8.78
N ALA A 3 1.12 -13.47 -8.78
CA ALA A 3 1.11 -12.65 -7.59
C ALA A 3 0.60 -13.54 -6.45
N LEU A 4 1.41 -13.73 -5.42
CA LEU A 4 0.97 -14.31 -4.16
C LEU A 4 -0.01 -13.30 -3.57
N ALA A 5 -1.26 -13.37 -4.01
CA ALA A 5 -2.38 -12.86 -3.27
C ALA A 5 -2.31 -13.59 -1.93
N ILE A 6 -1.94 -12.86 -0.89
CA ILE A 6 -2.15 -13.32 0.47
C ILE A 6 -3.66 -13.53 0.55
N ASN A 7 -4.08 -14.80 0.58
CA ASN A 7 -5.45 -15.16 0.89
C ASN A 7 -5.67 -14.71 2.34
N PHE A 8 -6.17 -13.49 2.51
CA PHE A 8 -6.65 -12.97 3.78
C PHE A 8 -7.99 -13.66 4.08
N SER A 9 -7.93 -14.96 4.38
CA SER A 9 -9.01 -15.57 5.16
C SER A 9 -9.09 -14.83 6.49
N PHE A 10 -10.31 -14.72 7.01
CA PHE A 10 -10.67 -13.95 8.20
C PHE A 10 -9.74 -14.27 9.38
N GLN A 11 -8.64 -13.52 9.51
CA GLN A 11 -7.85 -13.52 10.73
C GLN A 11 -8.59 -12.65 11.73
N GLU A 12 -8.83 -13.20 12.92
CA GLU A 12 -9.31 -12.44 14.07
C GLU A 12 -8.48 -11.17 14.23
N LYS A 13 -9.16 -10.07 14.59
CA LYS A 13 -8.51 -8.78 14.89
C LYS A 13 -7.31 -9.03 15.81
N PRO A 14 -6.08 -8.73 15.38
CA PRO A 14 -4.91 -9.15 16.14
C PRO A 14 -4.68 -8.27 17.37
N SER A 15 -5.39 -7.15 17.54
CA SER A 15 -5.28 -6.27 18.70
C SER A 15 -6.66 -5.89 19.22
N ASP A 16 -6.79 -5.80 20.55
CA ASP A 16 -7.96 -5.24 21.23
C ASP A 16 -7.85 -3.73 21.42
N VAL A 17 -6.72 -3.12 21.05
CA VAL A 17 -6.56 -1.68 21.09
C VAL A 17 -7.40 -1.04 20.00
N VAL A 18 -8.34 -0.23 20.46
CA VAL A 18 -9.22 0.58 19.62
C VAL A 18 -8.70 2.01 19.59
N ILE A 19 -8.52 2.53 18.38
CA ILE A 19 -8.18 3.93 18.14
C ILE A 19 -9.48 4.66 17.77
N PRO A 20 -9.90 5.68 18.53
CA PRO A 20 -11.08 6.46 18.20
C PRO A 20 -10.82 7.27 16.93
N ILE A 21 -11.84 7.35 16.07
CA ILE A 21 -11.79 8.18 14.87
C ILE A 21 -12.20 9.60 15.21
N SER A 22 -11.34 10.55 14.87
CA SER A 22 -11.65 11.98 14.95
C SER A 22 -12.10 12.48 13.57
N TRP A 23 -13.38 12.82 13.44
CA TRP A 23 -13.96 13.35 12.20
C TRP A 23 -13.79 14.85 12.09
N PHE A 24 -13.46 15.32 10.89
CA PHE A 24 -13.37 16.72 10.52
C PHE A 24 -14.22 16.95 9.29
N ASN A 25 -15.06 17.98 9.33
CA ASN A 25 -15.89 18.35 8.18
C ASN A 25 -15.03 18.60 6.92
N ASN A 26 -13.87 19.24 7.09
CA ASN A 26 -12.86 19.39 6.03
C ASN A 26 -11.45 19.29 6.61
N LEU A 27 -10.79 18.16 6.38
CA LEU A 27 -9.44 17.90 6.86
C LEU A 27 -8.43 18.72 6.07
N LYS A 28 -7.83 19.71 6.73
CA LYS A 28 -6.79 20.56 6.15
C LYS A 28 -5.43 19.84 6.10
N GLY A 29 -4.60 20.24 5.14
CA GLY A 29 -3.25 19.72 4.97
C GLY A 29 -2.89 19.57 3.49
N ASN A 30 -1.58 19.43 3.21
CA ASN A 30 -1.12 19.15 1.86
C ASN A 30 -1.32 17.66 1.52
N PHE A 31 -2.15 17.38 0.50
CA PHE A 31 -2.39 16.05 -0.09
C PHE A 31 -1.97 16.00 -1.58
N SER A 32 -1.05 16.88 -2.01
CA SER A 32 -0.58 16.96 -3.40
C SER A 32 0.06 15.67 -3.90
N PHE A 33 0.54 14.79 -3.01
CA PHE A 33 1.02 13.46 -3.38
C PHE A 33 -0.03 12.68 -4.19
N ALA A 34 -1.33 12.91 -3.97
CA ALA A 34 -2.40 12.26 -4.71
C ALA A 34 -2.48 12.67 -6.20
N GLN A 35 -1.73 13.70 -6.61
CA GLN A 35 -1.55 14.11 -8.01
C GLN A 35 -0.30 13.48 -8.65
N GLU A 36 0.59 12.91 -7.83
CA GLU A 36 1.72 12.13 -8.29
C GLU A 36 1.26 10.73 -8.71
N TRP A 37 1.98 10.14 -9.65
CA TRP A 37 1.66 8.82 -10.18
C TRP A 37 2.92 7.98 -10.40
N SER A 38 2.75 6.68 -10.39
CA SER A 38 3.79 5.72 -10.77
C SER A 38 3.14 4.57 -11.55
N PHE A 39 3.95 3.85 -12.34
CA PHE A 39 3.49 2.62 -12.97
C PHE A 39 3.37 1.49 -11.93
N ALA A 40 2.83 0.36 -12.36
CA ALA A 40 2.86 -0.88 -11.59
C ALA A 40 4.30 -1.29 -11.21
N GLU A 41 4.43 -2.17 -10.22
CA GLU A 41 5.71 -2.69 -9.79
C GLU A 41 6.50 -3.22 -11.00
N ASN A 42 7.80 -2.90 -11.05
CA ASN A 42 8.72 -3.29 -12.11
C ASN A 42 8.43 -2.70 -13.50
N VAL A 43 7.56 -1.70 -13.62
CA VAL A 43 7.36 -0.93 -14.87
C VAL A 43 7.92 0.47 -14.71
N GLY A 44 8.62 0.96 -15.73
CA GLY A 44 9.28 2.25 -15.74
C GLY A 44 9.55 2.75 -17.14
N LEU A 45 10.34 3.82 -17.25
CA LEU A 45 10.86 4.30 -18.54
C LEU A 45 12.26 3.72 -18.75
N ASN A 46 12.52 3.17 -19.94
CA ASN A 46 13.89 2.84 -20.37
C ASN A 46 14.63 4.10 -20.86
N ASP A 47 15.89 3.95 -21.24
CA ASP A 47 16.73 5.06 -21.74
C ASP A 47 16.14 5.75 -22.99
N ALA A 48 15.35 5.01 -23.78
CA ALA A 48 14.63 5.51 -24.95
C ALA A 48 13.25 6.12 -24.61
N GLN A 49 12.93 6.32 -23.33
CA GLN A 49 11.65 6.85 -22.84
C GLN A 49 10.42 6.00 -23.21
N GLN A 50 10.61 4.72 -23.53
CA GLN A 50 9.52 3.77 -23.69
C GLN A 50 9.10 3.23 -22.33
N ILE A 51 7.79 3.02 -22.15
CA ILE A 51 7.27 2.29 -20.99
C ILE A 51 7.71 0.84 -21.13
N ALA A 52 8.51 0.37 -20.18
CA ALA A 52 9.15 -0.93 -20.23
C ALA A 52 9.07 -1.61 -18.86
N CYS A 53 9.08 -2.94 -18.90
CA CYS A 53 9.42 -3.72 -17.73
C CYS A 53 10.91 -3.54 -17.42
N ILE A 54 11.22 -3.05 -16.22
CA ILE A 54 12.57 -2.70 -15.78
C ILE A 54 13.19 -3.76 -14.87
N ASN A 55 12.39 -4.68 -14.30
CA ASN A 55 12.84 -5.72 -13.39
C ASN A 55 11.95 -6.97 -13.47
N ASN A 56 12.50 -8.16 -13.21
CA ASN A 56 11.74 -9.41 -13.13
C ASN A 56 10.79 -9.65 -14.32
N CYS A 57 11.28 -9.35 -15.53
CA CYS A 57 10.51 -9.46 -16.75
C CYS A 57 10.45 -10.93 -17.17
N GLY A 58 9.26 -11.43 -17.54
CA GLY A 58 9.16 -12.80 -18.06
C GLY A 58 9.94 -12.95 -19.36
N LYS A 59 10.45 -14.15 -19.65
CA LYS A 59 11.24 -14.45 -20.88
C LYS A 59 10.60 -13.95 -22.18
N GLN A 60 9.27 -13.94 -22.25
CA GLN A 60 8.52 -13.43 -23.39
C GLN A 60 8.75 -11.92 -23.60
N ILE A 61 8.74 -11.13 -22.52
CA ILE A 61 9.02 -9.69 -22.55
C ILE A 61 10.48 -9.44 -22.91
N GLU A 62 11.41 -10.21 -22.34
CA GLU A 62 12.83 -10.11 -22.64
C GLU A 62 13.13 -10.39 -24.12
N ALA A 63 12.44 -11.35 -24.73
CA ALA A 63 12.59 -11.67 -26.16
C ALA A 63 12.09 -10.56 -27.10
N MET A 64 11.22 -9.67 -26.61
CA MET A 64 10.67 -8.53 -27.36
C MET A 64 11.52 -7.26 -27.23
N THR A 65 12.54 -7.27 -26.37
CA THR A 65 13.54 -6.20 -26.24
C THR A 65 14.83 -6.57 -26.96
N ASP A 66 15.56 -5.58 -27.45
CA ASP A 66 16.92 -5.75 -27.95
C ASP A 66 17.95 -5.72 -26.81
N ARG A 67 19.23 -5.88 -27.15
CA ARG A 67 20.34 -5.88 -26.19
C ARG A 67 20.54 -4.56 -25.46
N ASN A 68 19.97 -3.46 -25.96
CA ASN A 68 20.02 -2.13 -25.36
C ASN A 68 18.77 -1.83 -24.52
N GLY A 69 17.86 -2.81 -24.36
CA GLY A 69 16.60 -2.63 -23.65
C GLY A 69 15.53 -1.87 -24.44
N LEU A 70 15.73 -1.67 -25.75
CA LEU A 70 14.74 -1.06 -26.63
C LEU A 70 13.69 -2.10 -27.03
N ILE A 71 12.42 -1.74 -26.98
CA ILE A 71 11.35 -2.61 -27.48
C ILE A 71 11.41 -2.64 -29.00
N LYS A 72 11.52 -3.84 -29.58
CA LYS A 72 11.58 -4.02 -31.04
C LYS A 72 10.29 -3.52 -31.69
N SER A 73 10.42 -2.80 -32.80
CA SER A 73 9.29 -2.16 -33.47
C SER A 73 8.19 -3.14 -33.90
N ASP A 74 8.58 -4.33 -34.36
CA ASP A 74 7.67 -5.43 -34.74
C ASP A 74 6.96 -6.11 -33.56
N SER A 75 7.38 -5.78 -32.34
CA SER A 75 6.91 -6.40 -31.10
C SER A 75 6.10 -5.46 -30.20
N LEU A 76 5.99 -4.16 -30.54
CA LEU A 76 5.36 -3.14 -29.71
C LEU A 76 3.92 -3.50 -29.27
N ASP A 77 3.07 -3.89 -30.21
CA ASP A 77 1.68 -4.24 -29.92
C ASP A 77 1.56 -5.47 -29.03
N ALA A 78 2.43 -6.46 -29.23
CA ALA A 78 2.47 -7.66 -28.41
C ALA A 78 3.00 -7.35 -27.00
N TYR A 79 4.00 -6.46 -26.91
CA TYR A 79 4.61 -6.03 -25.67
C TYR A 79 3.60 -5.33 -24.75
N TYR A 80 2.87 -4.35 -25.29
CA TYR A 80 1.90 -3.55 -24.50
C TYR A 80 0.58 -4.27 -24.21
N LYS A 81 0.35 -5.46 -24.78
CA LYS A 81 -0.70 -6.38 -24.31
C LYS A 81 -0.33 -7.11 -23.02
N ILE A 82 0.96 -7.13 -22.68
CA ILE A 82 1.49 -7.89 -21.53
C ILE A 82 1.96 -6.94 -20.43
N VAL A 83 2.66 -5.86 -20.79
CA VAL A 83 3.15 -4.86 -19.83
C VAL A 83 2.05 -3.84 -19.54
N ASP A 84 1.64 -3.78 -18.27
CA ASP A 84 0.68 -2.78 -17.81
C ASP A 84 1.32 -1.37 -17.82
N SER A 85 0.93 -0.57 -18.80
CA SER A 85 1.36 0.81 -18.96
C SER A 85 0.49 1.81 -18.21
N THR A 86 -0.43 1.35 -17.36
CA THR A 86 -1.37 2.21 -16.64
C THR A 86 -0.64 3.04 -15.59
N ARG A 87 -0.95 4.34 -15.56
CA ARG A 87 -0.49 5.24 -14.50
C ARG A 87 -1.41 5.10 -13.30
N HIS A 88 -0.83 4.82 -12.14
CA HIS A 88 -1.57 4.75 -10.88
C HIS A 88 -1.21 5.95 -10.02
N TYR A 89 -2.21 6.74 -9.66
CA TYR A 89 -2.03 7.85 -8.72
C TYR A 89 -1.72 7.33 -7.32
N HIS A 90 -0.82 8.02 -6.62
CA HIS A 90 -0.46 7.65 -5.26
C HIS A 90 -1.65 7.82 -4.33
N THR A 91 -1.81 6.90 -3.40
CA THR A 91 -2.93 6.89 -2.45
C THR A 91 -2.49 7.00 -0.99
N ILE A 92 -1.18 6.91 -0.73
CA ILE A 92 -0.60 7.13 0.60
C ILE A 92 0.77 7.81 0.49
N GLN A 93 1.07 8.67 1.45
CA GLN A 93 2.41 9.15 1.75
C GLN A 93 2.68 8.87 3.22
N SER A 94 3.69 8.05 3.53
CA SER A 94 3.92 7.62 4.91
C SER A 94 5.39 7.37 5.26
N ARG A 95 5.65 7.31 6.57
CA ARG A 95 6.92 6.93 7.17
C ARG A 95 6.69 5.86 8.22
N CYS A 96 7.61 4.90 8.31
CA CYS A 96 7.54 3.80 9.25
C CYS A 96 8.93 3.42 9.76
N THR A 97 9.01 2.93 11.00
CA THR A 97 10.27 2.48 11.62
C THR A 97 10.37 0.96 11.78
N ILE A 98 9.35 0.21 11.38
CA ILE A 98 9.34 -1.25 11.44
C ILE A 98 10.37 -1.81 10.46
N ASP A 99 11.18 -2.75 10.92
CA ASP A 99 12.26 -3.33 10.10
C ASP A 99 11.70 -4.05 8.87
N GLY A 100 12.41 -3.92 7.74
CA GLY A 100 11.96 -4.48 6.47
C GLY A 100 10.86 -3.67 5.78
N TRP A 101 10.45 -2.53 6.34
CA TRP A 101 9.63 -1.56 5.63
C TRP A 101 10.43 -0.88 4.52
N LYS A 102 9.79 -0.76 3.36
CA LYS A 102 10.18 0.14 2.29
C LYS A 102 9.03 1.12 2.02
N PRO A 103 9.33 2.38 1.65
CA PRO A 103 8.30 3.32 1.24
C PRO A 103 7.41 2.73 0.15
N THR A 104 6.11 2.96 0.30
CA THR A 104 5.10 2.61 -0.69
C THR A 104 4.17 3.80 -0.85
N ASN A 105 3.78 4.05 -2.10
CA ASN A 105 2.89 5.14 -2.47
C ASN A 105 1.43 4.68 -2.58
N PHE A 106 1.16 3.41 -2.28
CA PHE A 106 -0.11 2.78 -2.56
C PHE A 106 -0.68 2.06 -1.34
N ILE A 107 -1.93 2.40 -1.05
CA ILE A 107 -2.83 1.73 -0.12
C ILE A 107 -4.17 1.48 -0.82
N LYS A 108 -4.73 0.30 -0.62
CA LYS A 108 -6.07 -0.06 -1.08
C LYS A 108 -7.03 0.08 0.08
N ILE A 109 -8.17 0.73 -0.17
CA ILE A 109 -9.26 0.87 0.79
C ILE A 109 -10.48 0.19 0.21
N ARG A 110 -11.05 -0.78 0.93
CA ARG A 110 -12.17 -1.58 0.46
C ARG A 110 -13.26 -1.67 1.50
N LYS A 111 -14.51 -1.73 1.04
CA LYS A 111 -15.60 -2.18 1.90
C LYS A 111 -15.40 -3.66 2.23
N TYR A 112 -15.74 -4.02 3.45
CA TYR A 112 -15.74 -5.38 3.94
C TYR A 112 -17.11 -5.65 4.55
N GLY A 113 -18.00 -6.25 3.74
CA GLY A 113 -19.42 -6.32 4.05
C GLY A 113 -20.05 -4.93 4.15
N ASP A 114 -21.21 -4.86 4.81
CA ASP A 114 -22.01 -3.63 4.84
C ASP A 114 -21.49 -2.59 5.86
N PHE A 115 -20.66 -3.00 6.81
CA PHE A 115 -20.39 -2.21 8.02
C PHE A 115 -18.90 -1.98 8.31
N ALA A 116 -17.99 -2.52 7.50
CA ALA A 116 -16.56 -2.36 7.73
C ALA A 116 -15.81 -1.85 6.50
N ILE A 117 -14.71 -1.17 6.77
CA ILE A 117 -13.73 -0.74 5.77
C ILE A 117 -12.38 -1.30 6.17
N GLU A 118 -11.64 -1.83 5.21
CA GLU A 118 -10.28 -2.32 5.40
C GLU A 118 -9.31 -1.53 4.53
N GLY A 119 -8.17 -1.17 5.12
CA GLY A 119 -7.06 -0.54 4.43
C GLY A 119 -5.82 -1.41 4.47
N HIS A 120 -5.16 -1.58 3.33
CA HIS A 120 -3.92 -2.35 3.22
C HIS A 120 -2.90 -1.66 2.32
N THR A 121 -1.69 -1.39 2.83
CA THR A 121 -0.60 -0.86 2.00
C THR A 121 -0.08 -1.96 1.09
N THR A 122 0.02 -1.68 -0.20
CA THR A 122 0.59 -2.65 -1.12
C THR A 122 2.10 -2.72 -0.93
N THR A 123 2.62 -3.93 -0.85
CA THR A 123 4.05 -4.22 -0.82
C THR A 123 4.49 -4.65 -2.20
N ASP A 124 5.62 -4.10 -2.66
CA ASP A 124 6.36 -4.73 -3.75
C ASP A 124 6.99 -6.05 -3.30
N SER A 125 7.59 -6.80 -4.23
CA SER A 125 8.29 -8.05 -3.98
C SER A 125 9.43 -7.95 -2.95
N THR A 126 9.89 -6.74 -2.64
CA THR A 126 11.04 -6.48 -1.77
C THR A 126 10.67 -5.90 -0.40
N SER A 127 9.48 -5.31 -0.26
CA SER A 127 8.97 -4.85 1.02
C SER A 127 8.54 -6.04 1.85
N LYS A 128 9.13 -6.16 3.04
CA LYS A 128 8.80 -7.19 4.02
C LYS A 128 7.78 -6.69 5.03
N CYS A 129 7.19 -5.49 4.85
CA CYS A 129 6.26 -4.93 5.82
C CYS A 129 5.05 -4.25 5.17
N SER A 130 3.86 -4.52 5.69
CA SER A 130 2.61 -3.86 5.27
C SER A 130 1.78 -3.40 6.47
N LEU A 131 1.13 -2.24 6.35
CA LEU A 131 0.13 -1.73 7.27
C LEU A 131 -1.24 -2.27 6.87
N CYS A 132 -1.98 -2.73 7.88
CA CYS A 132 -3.39 -3.05 7.80
C CYS A 132 -4.15 -2.23 8.82
N PHE A 133 -5.38 -1.85 8.49
CA PHE A 133 -6.34 -1.39 9.48
C PHE A 133 -7.75 -1.76 9.07
N ARG A 134 -8.64 -1.84 10.06
CA ARG A 134 -10.07 -2.03 9.88
C ARG A 134 -10.83 -0.98 10.66
N ILE A 135 -11.85 -0.42 10.02
CA ILE A 135 -12.82 0.46 10.65
C ILE A 135 -14.16 -0.25 10.72
N SER A 136 -14.74 -0.32 11.91
CA SER A 136 -16.10 -0.81 12.14
C SER A 136 -16.70 -0.08 13.34
N ASN A 137 -17.99 0.27 13.31
CA ASN A 137 -18.66 0.96 14.42
C ASN A 137 -17.92 2.22 14.91
N ASN A 138 -17.38 3.00 13.98
CA ASN A 138 -16.59 4.22 14.26
C ASN A 138 -15.31 3.99 15.10
N GLN A 139 -14.81 2.76 15.09
CA GLN A 139 -13.60 2.34 15.80
C GLN A 139 -12.60 1.82 14.79
N LEU A 140 -11.32 2.18 14.97
CA LEU A 140 -10.23 1.68 14.14
C LEU A 140 -9.34 0.74 14.93
N THR A 141 -9.00 -0.41 14.34
CA THR A 141 -7.91 -1.28 14.78
C THR A 141 -6.88 -1.36 13.66
N ALA A 142 -5.60 -1.28 14.01
CA ALA A 142 -4.49 -1.39 13.06
C ALA A 142 -3.52 -2.49 13.47
N TRP A 143 -2.76 -2.99 12.51
CA TRP A 143 -1.64 -3.91 12.72
C TRP A 143 -0.68 -3.82 11.56
N ALA A 144 0.55 -4.27 11.76
CA ALA A 144 1.51 -4.41 10.69
C ALA A 144 1.86 -5.89 10.50
N TYR A 145 1.88 -6.34 9.25
CA TYR A 145 2.48 -7.62 8.89
C TYR A 145 3.95 -7.41 8.59
N GLN A 146 4.80 -8.26 9.13
CA GLN A 146 6.24 -8.30 8.87
C GLN A 146 6.64 -9.70 8.41
N LYS A 147 7.16 -9.83 7.19
CA LYS A 147 7.69 -11.07 6.64
C LYS A 147 9.10 -11.31 7.22
N GLN A 148 9.29 -12.47 7.85
CA GLN A 148 10.59 -12.91 8.36
C GLN A 148 11.22 -13.92 7.42
N GLU A 149 12.55 -13.93 7.30
CA GLU A 149 13.25 -14.90 6.46
C GLU A 149 13.07 -16.33 7.00
N GLY A 150 12.68 -17.25 6.13
CA GLY A 150 12.48 -18.67 6.48
C GLY A 150 11.34 -18.94 7.47
N ARG A 151 10.48 -17.97 7.78
CA ARG A 151 9.40 -18.08 8.79
C ARG A 151 8.04 -17.60 8.26
N SER A 152 7.00 -17.86 9.05
CA SER A 152 5.67 -17.28 8.91
C SER A 152 5.67 -15.75 9.04
N THR A 153 4.63 -15.10 8.54
CA THR A 153 4.41 -13.67 8.71
C THR A 153 4.15 -13.33 10.18
N LYS A 154 4.96 -12.42 10.75
CA LYS A 154 4.75 -11.89 12.11
C LYS A 154 3.71 -10.77 12.06
N ILE A 155 2.77 -10.77 13.01
CA ILE A 155 1.86 -9.65 13.23
C ILE A 155 2.42 -8.78 14.35
N ILE A 156 2.56 -7.48 14.09
CA ILE A 156 2.94 -6.48 15.07
C ILE A 156 1.68 -5.68 15.41
N ARG A 157 1.26 -5.75 16.67
CA ARG A 157 0.01 -5.16 17.15
C ARG A 157 0.17 -3.67 17.36
N VAL A 158 -0.90 -2.92 17.05
CA VAL A 158 -0.99 -1.51 17.44
C VAL A 158 -1.19 -1.42 18.95
N ASN A 159 -0.54 -0.45 19.59
CA ASN A 159 -0.71 -0.15 21.02
C ASN A 159 -1.17 1.29 21.31
N GLY A 160 -1.33 2.09 20.26
CA GLY A 160 -1.86 3.44 20.38
C GLY A 160 -1.81 4.17 19.05
N GLY A 161 -2.40 5.36 19.04
CA GLY A 161 -2.32 6.23 17.88
C GLY A 161 -3.46 7.21 17.78
N LYS A 162 -3.49 7.89 16.63
CA LYS A 162 -4.51 8.87 16.26
C LYS A 162 -4.80 8.73 14.78
N ILE A 163 -6.06 8.94 14.42
CA ILE A 163 -6.48 9.09 13.03
C ILE A 163 -7.51 10.21 12.92
N PHE A 164 -7.34 11.03 11.90
CA PHE A 164 -8.23 12.13 11.55
C PHE A 164 -8.81 11.85 10.17
N LEU A 165 -10.15 11.80 10.05
CA LEU A 165 -10.86 11.55 8.79
C LEU A 165 -11.62 12.79 8.32
N ASP A 166 -11.65 12.98 7.00
CA ASP A 166 -12.46 13.99 6.32
C ASP A 166 -13.87 13.46 6.03
N GLU A 167 -14.88 14.03 6.67
CA GLU A 167 -16.28 13.60 6.56
C GLU A 167 -16.87 13.86 5.17
N LEU A 168 -16.60 15.03 4.58
CA LEU A 168 -17.09 15.39 3.25
C LEU A 168 -16.44 14.53 2.15
N ALA A 169 -15.17 14.17 2.28
CA ALA A 169 -14.52 13.25 1.36
C ALA A 169 -15.08 11.83 1.53
N PHE A 170 -15.27 11.40 2.78
CA PHE A 170 -15.76 10.06 3.09
C PHE A 170 -17.17 9.81 2.54
N SER A 171 -18.08 10.77 2.69
CA SER A 171 -19.44 10.71 2.10
C SER A 171 -19.44 10.60 0.56
N LYS A 172 -18.34 11.00 -0.09
CA LYS A 172 -18.13 10.89 -1.54
C LYS A 172 -17.36 9.61 -1.94
N GLY A 173 -17.19 8.68 -1.01
CA GLY A 173 -16.45 7.44 -1.25
C GLY A 173 -14.93 7.63 -1.31
N ILE A 174 -14.39 8.68 -0.69
CA ILE A 174 -12.95 8.95 -0.63
C ILE A 174 -12.47 8.84 0.82
N PHE A 175 -11.55 7.92 1.07
CA PHE A 175 -10.82 7.82 2.31
C PHE A 175 -9.69 8.85 2.33
N LYS A 176 -9.97 10.04 2.89
CA LYS A 176 -8.97 11.09 3.11
C LYS A 176 -8.68 11.21 4.59
N ALA A 177 -7.44 10.91 4.98
CA ALA A 177 -7.06 10.83 6.38
C ALA A 177 -5.61 11.26 6.66
N THR A 178 -5.34 11.68 7.90
CA THR A 178 -3.99 11.72 8.47
C THR A 178 -3.94 10.79 9.67
N PHE A 179 -2.83 10.06 9.84
CA PHE A 179 -2.71 9.05 10.87
C PHE A 179 -1.31 9.01 11.50
N SER A 180 -1.26 8.53 12.73
CA SER A 180 -0.03 8.22 13.44
C SER A 180 -0.29 7.09 14.43
N PHE A 181 0.28 5.92 14.17
CA PHE A 181 0.13 4.72 14.98
C PHE A 181 1.44 4.34 15.64
N THR A 182 1.35 3.81 16.85
CA THR A 182 2.45 3.20 17.59
C THR A 182 2.19 1.70 17.74
N PHE A 183 3.25 0.91 17.73
CA PHE A 183 3.17 -0.55 17.72
C PHE A 183 3.97 -1.15 18.87
N ASP A 184 3.60 -2.37 19.24
CA ASP A 184 4.32 -3.14 20.25
C ASP A 184 5.76 -3.39 19.82
N LYS A 185 6.67 -3.01 20.72
CA LYS A 185 8.10 -3.29 20.58
C LYS A 185 8.42 -4.70 21.05
N GLU A 186 9.52 -5.25 20.57
CA GLU A 186 10.07 -6.48 21.14
C GLU A 186 10.55 -6.23 22.58
N VAL A 187 10.47 -7.26 23.44
CA VAL A 187 10.70 -7.17 24.90
C VAL A 187 12.04 -6.52 25.25
N ASN A 188 13.05 -6.67 24.40
CA ASN A 188 14.41 -6.15 24.62
C ASN A 188 14.79 -5.01 23.66
N SER A 189 13.83 -4.37 23.00
CA SER A 189 14.08 -3.26 22.09
C SER A 189 13.79 -1.91 22.75
N PHE A 190 14.69 -0.96 22.53
CA PHE A 190 14.47 0.46 22.84
C PHE A 190 13.90 1.24 21.64
N LYS A 191 13.84 0.60 20.46
CA LYS A 191 13.36 1.23 19.23
C LYS A 191 11.84 1.36 19.28
N ALA A 192 11.35 2.59 19.25
CA ALA A 192 9.93 2.87 19.09
C ALA A 192 9.48 2.48 17.66
N LEU A 193 8.42 1.68 17.58
CA LEU A 193 7.81 1.29 16.32
C LEU A 193 6.61 2.19 16.04
N PHE A 194 6.64 2.88 14.91
CA PHE A 194 5.54 3.73 14.48
C PHE A 194 5.29 3.64 12.97
N TRP A 195 4.07 4.01 12.58
CA TRP A 195 3.70 4.27 11.20
C TRP A 195 2.82 5.53 11.18
N SER A 196 3.23 6.54 10.43
CA SER A 196 2.47 7.79 10.31
C SER A 196 2.43 8.27 8.86
N GLY A 197 1.38 8.98 8.49
CA GLY A 197 1.23 9.43 7.12
C GLY A 197 -0.12 10.06 6.81
N LYS A 198 -0.37 10.18 5.52
CA LYS A 198 -1.59 10.71 4.92
C LYS A 198 -2.12 9.73 3.89
N ILE A 199 -3.42 9.57 3.83
CA ILE A 199 -4.12 8.70 2.86
C ILE A 199 -5.08 9.56 2.06
N TYR A 200 -5.12 9.33 0.75
CA TYR A 200 -6.14 9.84 -0.15
C TYR A 200 -6.46 8.75 -1.17
N ALA A 201 -7.49 7.96 -0.89
CA ALA A 201 -7.82 6.78 -1.69
C ALA A 201 -9.32 6.70 -1.95
N ARG A 202 -9.73 6.15 -3.10
CA ARG A 202 -11.14 5.78 -3.29
C ARG A 202 -11.44 4.53 -2.46
N ILE A 203 -12.64 4.48 -1.88
CA ILE A 203 -13.17 3.30 -1.21
C ILE A 203 -13.75 2.39 -2.29
N GLU A 204 -13.10 1.26 -2.54
CA GLU A 204 -13.56 0.23 -3.48
C GLU A 204 -14.71 -0.58 -2.86
N SER A 205 -15.60 -1.09 -3.72
CA SER A 205 -16.68 -2.00 -3.32
C SER A 205 -16.19 -3.43 -3.23
#